data_AF-A0AB73KI24-F1
#
_entry.id   AF-A0AB73KI24-F1
#
_cell.length_a   1.000
_cell.length_b   1.000
_cell.length_c   1.000
_cell.angle_alpha   90.00
_cell.angle_beta   90.00
_cell.angle_gamma   90.00
#
_symmetry.space_group_name_H-M   'P 1'
#
loop_
_entity.id
_entity.type
_entity.pdbx_description
1 polymer ?
#
loop_
_entity_poly.entity_id
_entity_poly.type
_entity_poly.pdbx_seq_one_letter_code
_entity_poly.pdbx_strand_id
1 'polypeptide(L)'
;MSSLLEELHRREAAARSEVDELRREMAELHERLAQAEGRLSRLEITRETVGEILDETGADPPAAGHKRETDAEPDAAPEVSRFGDGSPIGVQMVPPWRQGLGVSVLPGAYQDLVEVLADAKGPLRAMQVAEAAGLSVDRSKVEGLRSKLKRLVERDWLTEDGPGRFTLPERQSDGAES
;
A
#
# COMPACT_ATOMS: atom_id res chain seq x y z
N MET A 1 61.67 0.94 28.19
CA MET A 1 61.12 2.27 27.89
C MET A 1 61.29 2.48 26.39
N SER A 2 60.24 2.23 25.59
CA SER A 2 60.30 2.45 24.14
C SER A 2 60.43 3.93 23.83
N SER A 3 61.11 4.26 22.73
CA SER A 3 61.33 5.65 22.31
C SER A 3 60.00 6.31 21.93
N LEU A 4 59.83 7.62 22.19
CA LEU A 4 58.62 8.37 21.81
C LEU A 4 58.30 8.24 20.31
N LEU A 5 59.32 8.14 19.47
CA LEU A 5 59.17 7.96 18.02
C LEU A 5 58.58 6.58 17.66
N GLU A 6 58.95 5.52 18.39
CA GLU A 6 58.40 4.18 18.17
C GLU A 6 56.92 4.11 18.58
N GLU A 7 56.56 4.77 19.68
CA GLU A 7 55.17 4.87 20.13
C GLU A 7 54.33 5.66 19.14
N LEU A 8 54.85 6.79 18.62
CA LEU A 8 54.17 7.56 17.58
C LEU A 8 53.97 6.71 16.32
N HIS A 9 55.00 6.01 15.86
CA HIS A 9 54.90 5.16 14.67
C HIS A 9 53.86 4.04 14.86
N ARG A 10 53.78 3.44 16.04
CA ARG A 10 52.75 2.44 16.37
C ARG A 10 51.34 3.03 16.31
N ARG A 11 51.14 4.24 16.84
CA ARG A 11 49.84 4.93 16.79
C ARG A 11 49.46 5.31 15.37
N GLU A 12 50.41 5.80 14.58
CA GLU A 12 50.18 6.08 13.16
C GLU A 12 49.80 4.81 12.39
N ALA A 13 50.47 3.69 12.65
CA ALA A 13 50.15 2.41 12.02
C ALA A 13 48.74 1.92 12.41
N ALA A 14 48.38 2.02 13.70
CA ALA A 14 47.04 1.67 14.18
C ALA A 14 45.96 2.54 13.53
N ALA A 15 46.16 3.87 13.49
CA ALA A 15 45.23 4.80 12.86
C ALA A 15 45.08 4.54 11.35
N ARG A 16 46.16 4.19 10.64
CA ARG A 16 46.08 3.81 9.22
C ARG A 16 45.29 2.52 9.03
N SER A 17 45.47 1.51 9.89
CA SER A 17 44.70 0.27 9.84
C SER A 17 43.21 0.54 10.03
N GLU A 18 42.86 1.34 11.05
CA GLU A 18 41.46 1.72 11.34
C GLU A 18 40.83 2.47 10.16
N VAL A 19 41.54 3.42 9.56
CA VAL A 19 41.06 4.12 8.36
C VAL A 19 40.83 3.16 7.19
N ASP A 20 41.72 2.20 6.98
CA ASP A 20 41.56 1.23 5.89
C ASP A 20 40.42 0.23 6.16
N GLU A 21 40.18 -0.14 7.41
CA GLU A 21 39.01 -0.92 7.83
C GLU A 21 37.70 -0.15 7.55
N LEU A 22 37.60 1.09 8.01
CA LEU A 22 36.45 1.95 7.75
C LEU A 22 36.19 2.15 6.26
N ARG A 23 37.24 2.28 5.44
CA ARG A 23 37.10 2.36 3.98
C ARG A 23 36.54 1.08 3.37
N ARG A 24 36.95 -0.09 3.87
CA ARG A 24 36.39 -1.37 3.43
C ARG A 24 34.93 -1.51 3.83
N GLU A 25 34.57 -1.15 5.05
CA GLU A 25 33.18 -1.14 5.52
C GLU A 25 32.31 -0.20 4.69
N MET A 26 32.78 1.02 4.42
CA MET A 26 32.08 1.94 3.52
C MET A 26 31.88 1.36 2.13
N ALA A 27 32.89 0.71 1.54
CA ALA A 27 32.75 0.08 0.23
C ALA A 27 31.71 -1.05 0.23
N GLU A 28 31.71 -1.88 1.28
CA GLU A 28 30.71 -2.95 1.44
C GLU A 28 29.29 -2.38 1.62
N LEU A 29 29.14 -1.33 2.41
CA LEU A 29 27.84 -0.67 2.60
C LEU A 29 27.34 -0.02 1.31
N HIS A 30 28.21 0.61 0.53
CA HIS A 30 27.84 1.17 -0.79
C HIS A 30 27.38 0.08 -1.76
N GLU A 31 28.06 -1.07 -1.78
CA GLU A 31 27.64 -2.20 -2.61
C GLU A 31 26.27 -2.74 -2.17
N ARG A 32 26.06 -2.91 -0.86
CA ARG A 32 24.75 -3.32 -0.32
C ARG A 32 23.64 -2.31 -0.64
N LEU A 33 23.96 -1.02 -0.59
CA LEU A 33 23.04 0.06 -0.96
C LEU A 33 22.70 -0.01 -2.45
N ALA A 34 23.68 -0.11 -3.33
CA ALA A 34 23.47 -0.23 -4.77
C ALA A 34 22.59 -1.45 -5.13
N GLN A 35 22.78 -2.58 -4.44
CA GLN A 35 21.92 -3.75 -4.59
C GLN A 35 20.47 -3.48 -4.12
N ALA A 36 20.29 -2.75 -3.03
CA ALA A 36 18.96 -2.38 -2.54
C ALA A 36 18.24 -1.42 -3.49
N GLU A 37 18.94 -0.41 -3.98
CA GLU A 37 18.44 0.54 -4.99
C GLU A 37 18.08 -0.17 -6.30
N GLY A 38 18.92 -1.12 -6.75
CA GLY A 38 18.63 -1.93 -7.93
C GLY A 38 17.38 -2.80 -7.77
N ARG A 39 17.13 -3.35 -6.57
CA ARG A 39 15.86 -4.06 -6.28
C ARG A 39 14.67 -3.12 -6.29
N LEU A 40 14.81 -1.91 -5.72
CA LEU A 40 13.76 -0.90 -5.72
C LEU A 40 13.38 -0.48 -7.15
N SER A 41 14.38 -0.12 -7.96
CA SER A 41 14.19 0.26 -9.36
C SER A 41 13.47 -0.84 -10.15
N ARG A 42 13.82 -2.12 -9.94
CA ARG A 42 13.12 -3.24 -10.60
C ARG A 42 11.64 -3.32 -10.20
N LEU A 43 11.32 -3.10 -8.92
CA LEU A 43 9.94 -3.11 -8.45
C LEU A 43 9.14 -1.92 -8.98
N GLU A 44 9.77 -0.75 -9.10
CA GLU A 44 9.17 0.44 -9.72
C GLU A 44 8.84 0.20 -11.19
N ILE A 45 9.79 -0.32 -11.96
CA ILE A 45 9.56 -0.73 -13.36
C ILE A 45 8.42 -1.75 -13.44
N THR A 46 8.43 -2.77 -12.58
CA THR A 46 7.37 -3.79 -12.57
C THR A 46 6.01 -3.16 -12.28
N ARG A 47 5.94 -2.21 -11.34
CA ARG A 47 4.72 -1.49 -11.01
C ARG A 47 4.23 -0.63 -12.17
N GLU A 48 5.15 0.03 -12.89
CA GLU A 48 4.84 0.81 -14.08
C GLU A 48 4.27 -0.09 -15.18
N THR A 49 4.93 -1.18 -15.53
CA THR A 49 4.45 -2.15 -16.53
C THR A 49 3.10 -2.75 -16.14
N VAL A 50 2.89 -3.10 -14.87
CA VAL A 50 1.58 -3.57 -14.39
C VAL A 50 0.53 -2.47 -14.52
N GLY A 51 0.89 -1.21 -14.25
CA GLY A 51 0.02 -0.05 -14.49
C GLY A 51 -0.40 0.08 -15.95
N GLU A 52 0.56 0.01 -16.88
CA GLU A 52 0.30 0.05 -18.32
C GLU A 52 -0.64 -1.08 -18.77
N ILE A 53 -0.38 -2.31 -18.36
CA ILE A 53 -1.24 -3.45 -18.70
C ILE A 53 -2.66 -3.25 -18.14
N LEU A 54 -2.78 -2.75 -16.91
CA LEU A 54 -4.09 -2.48 -16.31
C LEU A 54 -4.83 -1.34 -17.02
N ASP A 55 -4.12 -0.31 -17.50
CA ASP A 55 -4.71 0.79 -18.28
C ASP A 55 -5.12 0.32 -19.69
N GLU A 56 -4.33 -0.54 -20.34
CA GLU A 56 -4.66 -1.17 -21.63
C GLU A 56 -5.84 -2.15 -21.51
N THR A 57 -5.92 -2.89 -20.41
CA THR A 57 -7.01 -3.85 -20.14
C THR A 57 -8.26 -3.17 -19.58
N GLY A 58 -8.11 -1.96 -19.02
CA GLY A 58 -9.18 -1.10 -18.50
C GLY A 58 -9.86 -0.22 -19.54
N ALA A 59 -9.42 -0.28 -20.81
CA ALA A 59 -10.14 0.30 -21.93
C ALA A 59 -11.36 -0.56 -22.29
N ASP A 60 -12.43 -0.41 -21.52
CA ASP A 60 -13.77 -0.85 -21.94
C ASP A 60 -14.09 -0.12 -23.27
N PRO A 61 -14.56 -0.82 -24.33
CA PRO A 61 -14.83 -0.21 -25.63
C PRO A 61 -15.87 0.90 -25.50
N PRO A 62 -15.87 1.91 -26.40
CA PRO A 62 -16.91 2.92 -26.38
C PRO A 62 -18.27 2.26 -26.61
N ALA A 63 -19.01 2.06 -25.53
CA ALA A 63 -20.45 1.91 -25.53
C ALA A 63 -21.05 3.26 -25.98
N ALA A 64 -21.04 3.50 -27.29
CA ALA A 64 -21.76 4.59 -27.93
C ALA A 64 -22.75 3.99 -28.93
N GLY A 65 -24.02 4.21 -28.61
CA GLY A 65 -25.20 3.57 -29.18
C GLY A 65 -25.27 3.54 -30.70
N HIS A 66 -25.63 2.38 -31.22
CA HIS A 66 -26.49 2.32 -32.39
C HIS A 66 -27.87 1.89 -31.91
N LYS A 67 -28.81 2.84 -31.92
CA LYS A 67 -30.24 2.54 -31.93
C LYS A 67 -30.49 1.55 -33.07
N ARG A 68 -30.83 0.31 -32.76
CA ARG A 68 -31.65 -0.52 -33.65
C ARG A 68 -32.98 -0.71 -32.94
N GLU A 69 -33.99 -0.03 -33.48
CA GLU A 69 -35.35 -0.54 -33.42
C GLU A 69 -35.37 -1.84 -34.22
N THR A 70 -35.54 -2.96 -33.51
CA THR A 70 -36.18 -4.13 -34.09
C THR A 70 -36.81 -4.93 -32.97
N ASP A 71 -38.14 -5.03 -33.05
CA ASP A 71 -38.99 -5.92 -32.27
C ASP A 71 -38.47 -7.37 -32.29
N ALA A 72 -38.64 -8.05 -31.14
CA ALA A 72 -39.10 -9.42 -30.96
C ALA A 72 -38.37 -10.12 -29.79
N GLU A 73 -39.12 -10.43 -28.73
CA GLU A 73 -38.78 -11.53 -27.81
C GLU A 73 -38.73 -12.87 -28.60
N PRO A 74 -37.96 -13.87 -28.14
CA PRO A 74 -38.52 -14.82 -27.16
C PRO A 74 -37.53 -15.37 -26.11
N ASP A 75 -38.11 -15.65 -24.95
CA ASP A 75 -37.98 -16.87 -24.13
C ASP A 75 -36.78 -17.82 -24.33
N ALA A 76 -35.96 -17.94 -23.29
CA ALA A 76 -35.52 -19.21 -22.67
C ALA A 76 -34.32 -18.94 -21.74
N ALA A 77 -34.54 -19.02 -20.42
CA ALA A 77 -33.47 -19.35 -19.47
C ALA A 77 -33.21 -20.87 -19.52
N PRO A 78 -32.13 -21.43 -18.94
CA PRO A 78 -31.05 -20.80 -18.18
C PRO A 78 -29.66 -21.20 -18.73
N GLU A 79 -28.57 -20.53 -18.31
CA GLU A 79 -27.32 -21.24 -17.98
C GLU A 79 -26.28 -20.32 -17.34
N VAL A 80 -26.04 -20.62 -16.06
CA VAL A 80 -24.79 -20.51 -15.29
C VAL A 80 -23.64 -19.85 -16.05
N SER A 81 -23.34 -18.60 -15.69
CA SER A 81 -22.04 -17.99 -15.98
C SER A 81 -20.97 -18.75 -15.19
N ARG A 82 -20.44 -19.80 -15.83
CA ARG A 82 -19.10 -20.31 -15.52
C ARG A 82 -18.10 -19.42 -16.26
N PHE A 83 -16.85 -19.48 -15.80
CA PHE A 83 -15.69 -18.68 -16.19
C PHE A 83 -15.60 -17.36 -15.41
N GLY A 84 -14.74 -17.26 -14.42
CA GLY A 84 -13.65 -18.14 -14.07
C GLY A 84 -12.79 -17.39 -13.07
N ASP A 85 -12.67 -17.98 -11.89
CA ASP A 85 -11.49 -17.97 -11.05
C ASP A 85 -10.58 -16.75 -11.24
N GLY A 86 -10.83 -15.72 -10.42
CA GLY A 86 -9.94 -14.58 -10.29
C GLY A 86 -8.58 -15.05 -9.78
N SER A 87 -7.72 -15.38 -10.75
CA SER A 87 -6.25 -15.37 -10.77
C SER A 87 -5.51 -15.86 -9.50
N PRO A 88 -4.70 -16.93 -9.61
CA PRO A 88 -3.87 -17.39 -8.51
C PRO A 88 -2.58 -16.55 -8.44
N ILE A 89 -2.62 -15.36 -7.83
CA ILE A 89 -1.43 -14.75 -7.20
C ILE A 89 -1.87 -14.16 -5.87
N GLY A 90 -1.46 -14.84 -4.80
CA GLY A 90 -1.68 -14.39 -3.43
C GLY A 90 -1.00 -13.05 -3.18
N VAL A 91 -1.81 -12.00 -3.07
CA VAL A 91 -1.48 -10.88 -2.18
C VAL A 91 -2.77 -10.45 -1.46
N GLN A 92 -3.15 -11.17 -0.41
CA GLN A 92 -4.07 -10.62 0.59
C GLN A 92 -3.35 -9.46 1.29
N MET A 93 -3.35 -8.26 0.69
CA MET A 93 -2.62 -7.11 1.23
C MET A 93 -3.18 -6.55 2.54
N VAL A 94 -4.35 -7.00 2.98
CA VAL A 94 -4.99 -6.50 4.20
C VAL A 94 -5.46 -7.73 4.96
N PRO A 95 -4.87 -8.06 6.12
CA PRO A 95 -5.39 -9.14 6.97
C PRO A 95 -6.75 -8.74 7.57
N PRO A 96 -7.65 -9.67 7.92
CA PRO A 96 -8.84 -9.33 8.70
C PRO A 96 -8.43 -8.78 10.07
N TRP A 97 -9.14 -7.79 10.59
CA TRP A 97 -8.86 -7.21 11.91
C TRP A 97 -9.08 -8.26 13.02
N ARG A 98 -8.22 -8.23 14.05
CA ARG A 98 -8.33 -9.06 15.26
C ARG A 98 -7.87 -8.26 16.47
N GLN A 99 -8.40 -8.58 17.64
CA GLN A 99 -7.99 -7.99 18.91
C GLN A 99 -6.48 -8.16 19.12
N GLY A 100 -5.77 -7.05 19.40
CA GLY A 100 -4.31 -7.01 19.53
C GLY A 100 -3.53 -6.65 18.25
N LEU A 101 -4.19 -6.54 17.09
CA LEU A 101 -3.55 -6.03 15.86
C LEU A 101 -3.66 -4.50 15.78
N GLY A 102 -2.51 -3.84 15.76
CA GLY A 102 -2.38 -2.41 15.50
C GLY A 102 -2.45 -2.06 14.01
N VAL A 103 -2.72 -0.80 13.71
CA VAL A 103 -2.77 -0.24 12.34
C VAL A 103 -1.46 -0.49 11.57
N SER A 104 -0.33 -0.63 12.28
CA SER A 104 1.01 -0.90 11.74
C SER A 104 1.15 -2.20 10.93
N VAL A 105 0.18 -3.13 11.04
CA VAL A 105 0.17 -4.39 10.27
C VAL A 105 -0.38 -4.19 8.86
N LEU A 106 -1.11 -3.08 8.62
CA LEU A 106 -1.57 -2.71 7.30
C LEU A 106 -0.40 -2.19 6.45
N PRO A 107 -0.42 -2.34 5.11
CA PRO A 107 0.53 -1.63 4.25
C PRO A 107 0.41 -0.11 4.43
N GLY A 108 1.52 0.63 4.35
CA GLY A 108 1.58 2.07 4.67
C GLY A 108 0.45 2.91 4.07
N ALA A 109 0.12 2.70 2.79
CA ALA A 109 -0.96 3.42 2.11
C ALA A 109 -2.38 3.17 2.70
N TYR A 110 -2.57 2.17 3.54
CA TYR A 110 -3.81 1.97 4.33
C TYR A 110 -3.66 2.50 5.75
N GLN A 111 -2.44 2.56 6.30
CA GLN A 111 -2.17 3.17 7.61
C GLN A 111 -2.55 4.65 7.57
N ASP A 112 -2.04 5.40 6.58
CA ASP A 112 -2.31 6.83 6.41
C ASP A 112 -3.82 7.12 6.35
N LEU A 113 -4.59 6.26 5.69
CA LEU A 113 -6.04 6.40 5.56
C LEU A 113 -6.78 6.14 6.89
N VAL A 114 -6.31 5.17 7.67
CA VAL A 114 -6.89 4.84 8.97
C VAL A 114 -6.53 5.89 10.01
N GLU A 115 -5.31 6.46 9.96
CA GLU A 115 -4.89 7.58 10.81
C GLU A 115 -5.70 8.84 10.53
N VAL A 116 -5.89 9.19 9.25
CA VAL A 116 -6.77 10.31 8.84
C VAL A 116 -8.19 10.13 9.38
N LEU A 117 -8.72 8.91 9.38
CA LEU A 117 -10.03 8.60 9.95
C LEU A 117 -10.04 8.58 11.48
N ALA A 118 -8.89 8.32 12.13
CA ALA A 118 -8.73 8.36 13.58
C ALA A 118 -8.69 9.78 14.13
N ASP A 119 -8.03 10.69 13.40
CA ASP A 119 -7.98 12.11 13.75
C ASP A 119 -9.29 12.84 13.44
N ALA A 120 -10.14 12.24 12.62
CA ALA A 120 -11.45 12.78 12.30
C ALA A 120 -12.43 12.66 13.47
N LYS A 121 -13.08 13.77 13.83
CA LYS A 121 -14.12 13.80 14.88
C LYS A 121 -15.47 13.19 14.47
N GLY A 122 -15.51 12.46 13.35
CA GLY A 122 -16.74 11.88 12.82
C GLY A 122 -16.55 11.22 11.44
N PRO A 123 -17.63 10.65 10.87
CA PRO A 123 -17.57 9.90 9.63
C PRO A 123 -17.15 10.76 8.43
N LEU A 124 -16.14 10.32 7.69
CA LEU A 124 -15.64 11.01 6.50
C LEU A 124 -16.08 10.31 5.21
N ARG A 125 -16.38 11.11 4.18
CA ARG A 125 -16.55 10.59 2.82
C ARG A 125 -15.19 10.30 2.20
N ALA A 126 -15.14 9.39 1.22
CA ALA A 126 -13.92 9.06 0.49
C ALA A 126 -13.19 10.31 -0.05
N MET A 127 -13.91 11.31 -0.55
CA MET A 127 -13.32 12.58 -1.00
C MET A 127 -12.63 13.35 0.14
N GLN A 128 -13.25 13.42 1.32
CA GLN A 128 -12.68 14.11 2.48
C GLN A 128 -11.46 13.37 3.04
N VAL A 129 -11.47 12.04 2.96
CA VAL A 129 -10.30 11.22 3.29
C VAL A 129 -9.17 11.47 2.28
N ALA A 130 -9.47 11.60 0.99
CA ALA A 130 -8.46 11.96 -0.02
C ALA A 130 -7.83 13.33 0.26
N GLU A 131 -8.66 14.35 0.55
CA GLU A 131 -8.20 15.69 0.88
C GLU A 131 -7.30 15.69 2.13
N ALA A 132 -7.73 15.03 3.20
CA ALA A 132 -6.99 14.98 4.45
C ALA A 132 -5.69 14.15 4.34
N ALA A 133 -5.66 13.13 3.48
CA ALA A 133 -4.46 12.35 3.17
C ALA A 133 -3.52 13.03 2.16
N GLY A 134 -3.84 14.25 1.68
CA GLY A 134 -3.04 14.94 0.66
C GLY A 134 -3.05 14.26 -0.72
N LEU A 135 -4.06 13.42 -0.98
CA LEU A 135 -4.24 12.69 -2.24
C LEU A 135 -5.08 13.51 -3.22
N SER A 136 -4.94 13.22 -4.52
CA SER A 136 -5.77 13.87 -5.55
C SER A 136 -7.26 13.55 -5.35
N VAL A 137 -8.11 14.57 -5.55
CA VAL A 137 -9.57 14.50 -5.48
C VAL A 137 -10.24 14.21 -6.83
N ASP A 138 -9.48 13.77 -7.82
CA ASP A 138 -10.01 13.33 -9.11
C ASP A 138 -11.02 12.20 -8.94
N ARG A 139 -12.11 12.20 -9.73
CA ARG A 139 -13.20 11.20 -9.63
C ARG A 139 -12.70 9.76 -9.65
N SER A 140 -11.74 9.45 -10.53
CA SER A 140 -11.12 8.12 -10.62
C SER A 140 -10.32 7.75 -9.36
N LYS A 141 -9.59 8.71 -8.77
CA LYS A 141 -8.79 8.49 -7.56
C LYS A 141 -9.67 8.36 -6.32
N VAL A 142 -10.73 9.16 -6.23
CA VAL A 142 -11.73 9.07 -5.16
C VAL A 142 -12.47 7.73 -5.22
N GLU A 143 -12.81 7.22 -6.41
CA GLU A 143 -13.47 5.92 -6.54
C GLU A 143 -12.54 4.75 -6.19
N GLY A 144 -11.26 4.84 -6.61
CA GLY A 144 -10.23 3.90 -6.19
C GLY A 144 -10.02 3.90 -4.67
N LEU A 145 -10.06 5.08 -4.03
CA LEU A 145 -10.00 5.22 -2.58
C LEU A 145 -11.25 4.66 -1.90
N ARG A 146 -12.45 4.91 -2.44
CA ARG A 146 -13.71 4.34 -1.94
C ARG A 146 -13.66 2.82 -1.93
N SER A 147 -13.12 2.21 -2.99
CA SER A 147 -12.93 0.76 -3.08
C SER A 147 -11.96 0.23 -2.01
N LYS A 148 -10.88 0.96 -1.71
CA LYS A 148 -9.95 0.62 -0.61
C LYS A 148 -10.59 0.74 0.77
N LEU A 149 -11.37 1.79 1.01
CA LEU A 149 -12.09 1.99 2.27
C LEU A 149 -13.15 0.90 2.48
N LYS A 150 -13.91 0.55 1.44
CA LYS A 150 -14.86 -0.57 1.48
C LYS A 150 -14.17 -1.90 1.79
N ARG A 151 -12.97 -2.12 1.24
CA ARG A 151 -12.16 -3.31 1.50
C ARG A 151 -11.64 -3.40 2.95
N LEU A 152 -11.45 -2.26 3.62
CA LEU A 152 -11.17 -2.18 5.06
C LEU A 152 -12.42 -2.44 5.90
N VAL A 153 -13.59 -1.99 5.44
CA VAL A 153 -14.89 -2.30 6.07
C VAL A 153 -15.19 -3.79 6.01
N GLU A 154 -15.01 -4.43 4.86
CA GLU A 154 -15.18 -5.89 4.69
C GLU A 154 -14.24 -6.74 5.57
N ARG A 155 -13.21 -6.11 6.16
CA ARG A 155 -12.21 -6.76 7.01
C ARG A 155 -12.25 -6.27 8.45
N ASP A 156 -13.33 -5.58 8.82
CA ASP A 156 -13.60 -5.07 10.17
C ASP A 156 -12.56 -4.05 10.70
N TRP A 157 -11.80 -3.41 9.80
CA TRP A 157 -10.88 -2.33 10.17
C TRP A 157 -11.61 -0.98 10.32
N LEU A 158 -12.64 -0.77 9.50
CA LEU A 158 -13.48 0.43 9.46
C LEU A 158 -14.97 0.00 9.50
N THR A 159 -15.85 0.93 9.84
CA THR A 159 -17.29 0.77 9.73
C THR A 159 -17.88 1.83 8.79
N GLU A 160 -18.98 1.50 8.12
CA GLU A 160 -19.71 2.41 7.25
C GLU A 160 -20.90 3.02 8.02
N ASP A 161 -20.79 4.30 8.40
CA ASP A 161 -21.85 5.05 9.09
C ASP A 161 -22.76 5.76 8.06
N GLY A 162 -23.39 4.94 7.21
CA GLY A 162 -24.24 5.37 6.11
C GLY A 162 -23.53 5.46 4.74
N PRO A 163 -24.29 5.68 3.65
CA PRO A 163 -23.80 5.44 2.30
C PRO A 163 -22.58 6.28 1.94
N GLY A 164 -21.41 5.64 1.83
CA GLY A 164 -20.14 6.27 1.49
C GLY A 164 -19.51 7.11 2.59
N ARG A 165 -19.89 6.90 3.85
CA ARG A 165 -19.28 7.53 5.03
C ARG A 165 -18.55 6.47 5.83
N PHE A 166 -17.25 6.63 5.98
CA PHE A 166 -16.40 5.68 6.68
C PHE A 166 -15.99 6.29 8.01
N THR A 167 -16.00 5.48 9.05
CA THR A 167 -15.49 5.85 10.37
C THR A 167 -14.80 4.65 10.99
N LEU A 168 -14.00 4.90 12.02
CA LEU A 168 -13.47 3.81 12.82
C LEU A 168 -14.61 3.21 13.65
N PRO A 169 -14.66 1.87 13.80
CA PRO A 169 -15.60 1.28 14.73
C PRO A 169 -15.36 1.88 16.12
N GLU A 170 -16.43 2.19 16.87
CA GLU A 170 -16.34 2.46 18.31
C GLU A 170 -15.80 1.20 18.98
N ARG A 171 -14.47 1.07 19.01
CA ARG A 171 -13.78 0.02 19.72
C ARG A 171 -13.94 0.35 21.19
N GLN A 172 -15.01 -0.18 21.77
CA GLN A 172 -15.25 -0.14 23.20
C GLN A 172 -13.96 -0.58 23.89
N SER A 173 -13.25 0.37 24.49
CA SER A 173 -12.19 0.12 25.43
C SER A 173 -12.84 -0.49 26.67
N ASP A 174 -13.15 -1.77 26.61
CA ASP A 174 -13.62 -2.51 27.77
C ASP A 174 -12.43 -3.28 28.35
N GLY A 175 -12.06 -2.90 29.57
CA GLY A 175 -11.41 -3.77 30.55
C GLY A 175 -9.89 -3.92 30.50
N ALA A 176 -9.17 -3.03 31.18
CA ALA A 176 -8.00 -3.41 32.00
C ALA A 176 -7.75 -2.39 33.14
N GLU A 177 -8.76 -2.19 33.98
CA GLU A 177 -8.55 -1.90 35.40
C GLU A 177 -9.04 -3.13 36.17
N SER A 178 -8.11 -3.90 36.74
CA SER A 178 -8.29 -4.75 37.93
C SER A 178 -6.91 -5.12 38.47
#